data_AF-A0A955NEN9-F1
#
_entry.id   AF-A0A955NEN9-F1
#
_cell.length_a   1.000
_cell.length_b   1.000
_cell.length_c   1.000
_cell.angle_alpha   90.00
_cell.angle_beta   90.00
_cell.angle_gamma   90.00
#
_symmetry.space_group_name_H-M   'P 1'
#
loop_
_entity.id
_entity.type
_entity.pdbx_description
1 polymer ?
#
loop_
_entity_poly.entity_id
_entity_poly.type
_entity_poly.pdbx_seq_one_letter_code
_entity_poly.pdbx_strand_id
1 'polypeptide(L)' 'AVTDTAGLSATCTVNITVQDITPPSAVCQTTTLNLDASGMATLNPGDVDNGSSDNCGIASMSVSPNLFTCVEIGSQ' A
#
# COMPACT_ATOMS: atom_id res chain seq x y z
N ALA A 1 35.29 -14.94 3.94
CA ALA A 1 36.58 -15.34 3.33
C ALA A 1 37.03 -16.62 4.01
N VAL A 2 37.60 -17.56 3.28
CA VAL A 2 38.19 -18.78 3.83
C VAL A 2 39.68 -18.72 3.54
N THR A 3 40.52 -19.02 4.54
CA THR A 3 41.98 -19.00 4.40
C THR A 3 42.52 -20.39 4.68
N ASP A 4 43.35 -20.92 3.78
CA ASP A 4 43.99 -22.22 3.96
C ASP A 4 45.23 -22.13 4.86
N THR A 5 45.80 -23.30 5.21
CA THR A 5 47.00 -23.40 6.04
C THR A 5 48.27 -22.84 5.38
N ALA A 6 48.25 -22.60 4.08
CA ALA A 6 49.33 -21.94 3.34
C ALA A 6 49.15 -20.42 3.28
N GLY A 7 48.08 -19.87 3.88
CA GLY A 7 47.80 -18.44 3.93
C GLY A 7 47.07 -17.90 2.69
N LEU A 8 46.59 -18.77 1.80
CA LEU A 8 45.80 -18.35 0.63
C LEU A 8 44.35 -18.12 1.03
N SER A 9 43.84 -16.93 0.76
CA SER A 9 42.46 -16.55 1.06
C SER A 9 41.59 -16.50 -0.19
N ALA A 10 40.39 -17.08 -0.11
CA ALA A 10 39.36 -16.97 -1.13
C ALA A 10 38.07 -16.36 -0.55
N THR A 11 37.39 -15.55 -1.36
CA THR A 11 36.06 -15.00 -1.07
C THR A 11 35.06 -15.50 -2.10
N CYS A 12 33.93 -16.01 -1.62
CA CYS A 12 32.77 -16.29 -2.45
C CYS A 12 31.67 -15.29 -2.06
N THR A 13 31.16 -14.56 -3.03
CA THR A 13 30.03 -13.63 -2.85
C THR A 13 28.80 -14.27 -3.46
N VAL A 14 27.71 -14.34 -2.69
CA VAL A 14 26.42 -14.85 -3.15
C VAL A 14 25.42 -13.71 -3.10
N ASN A 15 24.67 -13.52 -4.18
CA ASN A 15 23.57 -12.57 -4.21
C ASN A 15 22.31 -13.28 -3.71
N ILE A 16 21.78 -12.84 -2.57
CA ILE A 16 20.47 -13.28 -2.06
C ILE A 16 19.45 -12.23 -2.48
N THR A 17 18.46 -12.65 -3.25
CA THR A 17 17.30 -11.82 -3.61
C THR A 17 16.13 -12.19 -2.73
N VAL A 18 15.64 -11.24 -1.92
CA VAL A 18 14.36 -11.39 -1.21
C VAL A 18 13.26 -10.95 -2.17
N GLN A 19 12.27 -11.82 -2.39
CA GLN A 19 11.10 -11.52 -3.20
C GLN A 19 9.87 -11.51 -2.31
N ASP A 20 9.08 -10.44 -2.42
CA ASP A 20 7.74 -10.40 -1.86
C ASP A 20 6.73 -10.94 -2.90
N ILE A 21 5.99 -11.98 -2.52
CA ILE A 21 5.03 -12.68 -3.38
C ILE A 21 3.62 -12.74 -2.77
N THR A 22 3.46 -12.21 -1.55
CA THR A 22 2.18 -12.24 -0.86
C THR A 22 1.42 -10.96 -1.23
N PRO A 23 0.17 -11.05 -1.69
CA PRO A 23 -0.62 -9.87 -1.94
C PRO A 23 -1.14 -9.25 -0.62
N PRO A 24 -1.28 -7.91 -0.54
CA PRO A 24 -1.88 -7.25 0.62
C PRO A 24 -3.33 -7.67 0.86
N SER A 25 -3.74 -7.66 2.13
CA SER A 25 -5.14 -7.81 2.53
C SER A 25 -5.77 -6.43 2.76
N ALA A 26 -6.74 -6.07 1.92
CA ALA A 26 -7.51 -4.84 2.07
C ALA A 26 -8.66 -5.03 3.06
N VAL A 27 -8.70 -4.17 4.09
CA VAL A 27 -9.79 -4.13 5.07
C VAL A 27 -10.44 -2.77 5.00
N CYS A 28 -11.70 -2.71 4.58
CA CYS A 28 -12.42 -1.46 4.40
C CYS A 28 -13.34 -1.14 5.58
N GLN A 29 -13.62 0.15 5.78
CA GLN A 29 -14.68 0.67 6.64
C GLN A 29 -15.57 1.65 5.89
N THR A 30 -16.76 1.88 6.43
CA THR A 30 -17.67 2.92 5.95
C THR A 30 -17.18 4.29 6.41
N THR A 31 -17.27 5.29 5.53
CA THR A 31 -17.06 6.69 5.87
C THR A 31 -18.22 7.54 5.37
N THR A 32 -18.35 8.76 5.89
CA THR A 32 -19.32 9.75 5.42
C THR A 32 -18.57 10.98 4.94
N LEU A 33 -18.81 11.37 3.70
CA LEU A 33 -18.21 12.56 3.10
C LEU A 33 -19.23 13.69 3.08
N ASN A 34 -18.78 14.88 3.45
CA ASN A 34 -19.56 16.10 3.29
C ASN A 34 -19.06 16.82 2.03
N LEU A 35 -19.98 17.16 1.13
CA LEU A 35 -19.65 18.01 -0.01
C LEU A 35 -19.28 19.42 0.48
N ASP A 36 -18.30 20.02 -0.17
CA ASP A 36 -17.92 21.42 0.05
C ASP A 36 -18.92 22.39 -0.61
N ALA A 37 -18.66 23.69 -0.49
CA ALA A 37 -19.50 24.73 -1.07
C ALA A 37 -19.59 24.69 -2.61
N SER A 38 -18.67 23.97 -3.27
CA SER A 38 -18.70 23.73 -4.72
C SER A 38 -19.44 22.44 -5.10
N GLY A 39 -19.97 21.70 -4.11
CA GLY A 39 -20.70 20.46 -4.35
C GLY A 39 -19.78 19.29 -4.67
N MET A 40 -18.54 19.30 -4.17
CA MET A 40 -17.56 18.24 -4.38
C MET A 40 -17.05 17.67 -3.04
N ALA A 41 -16.73 16.38 -3.03
CA ALA A 41 -15.97 15.74 -1.97
C ALA A 41 -14.95 14.77 -2.54
N THR A 42 -13.72 14.85 -2.04
CA THR A 42 -12.64 13.92 -2.39
C THR A 42 -12.53 12.85 -1.31
N LEU A 43 -12.53 11.58 -1.72
CA LEU A 43 -12.28 10.43 -0.85
C LEU A 43 -10.81 10.02 -0.96
N ASN A 44 -10.12 10.00 0.18
CA ASN A 44 -8.77 9.46 0.25
C ASN A 44 -8.81 7.97 0.65
N PRO A 45 -7.83 7.15 0.22
CA PRO A 45 -7.79 5.75 0.62
C PRO A 45 -7.79 5.53 2.13
N GLY A 46 -7.15 6.43 2.88
CA GLY A 46 -7.11 6.37 4.35
C GLY A 46 -8.45 6.63 5.03
N ASP A 47 -9.42 7.24 4.35
CA ASP A 47 -10.75 7.50 4.94
C ASP A 47 -11.59 6.21 5.06
N VAL A 48 -11.30 5.22 4.20
CA VAL A 48 -11.98 3.92 4.14
C VAL A 48 -11.08 2.76 4.55
N ASP A 49 -9.82 3.00 4.87
CA ASP A 49 -8.94 1.95 5.38
C ASP A 49 -9.27 1.61 6.83
N ASN A 50 -9.32 0.31 7.12
CA ASN A 50 -9.64 -0.25 8.43
C ASN A 50 -8.55 -1.21 8.90
N GLY A 51 -7.29 -0.88 8.62
CA GLY A 51 -6.13 -1.69 8.98
C GLY A 51 -5.75 -2.72 7.92
N SER A 52 -5.77 -2.32 6.65
CA SER A 52 -5.18 -3.13 5.58
C SER A 52 -3.73 -3.46 5.92
N SER A 53 -3.29 -4.68 5.59
CA SER A 53 -1.95 -5.14 5.98
C SER A 53 -1.33 -6.08 4.96
N ASP A 54 0.00 -6.13 5.00
CA ASP A 54 0.83 -7.05 4.24
C ASP A 54 2.05 -7.44 5.11
N ASN A 55 2.62 -8.62 4.91
CA ASN A 55 3.79 -9.09 5.66
C ASN A 55 5.08 -8.31 5.38
N CYS A 56 5.17 -7.66 4.22
CA CYS A 56 6.30 -6.85 3.79
C CYS A 56 5.96 -5.35 3.66
N GLY A 57 4.73 -4.98 4.00
CA GLY A 57 4.22 -3.62 3.96
C GLY A 57 3.49 -3.29 2.66
N ILE A 58 2.66 -2.27 2.69
CA ILE A 58 1.85 -1.87 1.53
C ILE A 58 2.63 -0.86 0.69
N ALA A 59 2.92 -1.22 -0.56
CA ALA A 59 3.65 -0.34 -1.48
C ALA A 59 2.85 0.91 -1.91
N SER A 60 1.53 0.76 -2.09
CA SER A 60 0.64 1.88 -2.46
C SER A 60 -0.82 1.57 -2.12
N MET A 61 -1.62 2.62 -1.91
CA MET A 61 -3.06 2.53 -1.71
C MET A 61 -3.78 3.49 -2.65
N SER A 62 -4.90 3.03 -3.20
CA SER A 62 -5.79 3.82 -4.04
C SER A 62 -7.23 3.47 -3.75
N VAL A 63 -8.14 4.39 -4.04
CA VAL A 63 -9.58 4.22 -3.88
C VAL A 63 -10.27 4.72 -5.14
N SER A 64 -11.34 4.05 -5.55
CA SER A 64 -12.13 4.43 -6.70
C SER A 64 -13.60 4.05 -6.47
N PRO A 65 -14.56 4.96 -6.75
CA PRO A 65 -14.36 6.36 -7.11
C PRO A 65 -13.76 7.18 -5.95
N ASN A 66 -12.95 8.20 -6.27
CA ASN A 66 -12.31 9.08 -5.28
C ASN A 66 -12.82 10.53 -5.30
N LEU A 67 -13.75 10.84 -6.19
CA LEU A 67 -14.39 12.15 -6.30
C LEU A 67 -15.89 11.92 -6.38
N PHE A 68 -16.61 12.60 -5.50
CA PHE A 68 -18.07 12.58 -5.42
C PHE A 68 -18.57 14.01 -5.61
N THR A 69 -19.72 14.14 -6.24
CA THR A 69 -20.38 15.40 -6.55
C THR A 69 -21.84 15.38 -6.11
N CYS A 70 -22.55 16.48 -6.30
CA CYS A 70 -23.99 16.53 -6.10
C CYS A 70 -24.79 15.49 -6.95
N VAL A 71 -24.22 14.98 -8.04
CA VAL A 71 -24.90 13.95 -8.87
C VAL A 71 -25.12 12.66 -8.08
N GLU A 72 -24.18 12.30 -7.21
CA GLU A 72 -24.21 11.06 -6.44
C GLU A 72 -25.16 11.10 -5.24
N ILE A 73 -25.58 12.29 -4.80
CA ILE A 73 -26.57 12.45 -3.72
C ILE A 73 -28.01 12.30 -4.26
N GLY A 74 -28.20 12.42 -5.58
CA GLY A 74 -29.52 12.46 -6.21
C GLY A 74 -30.22 13.82 -6.01
N SER A 75 -31.55 13.86 -6.18
CA SER A 75 -32.33 15.06 -5.91
C SER A 75 -32.50 15.24 -4.40
N GLN A 76 -31.96 16.32 -3.85
CA GLN A 76 -32.21 16.76 -2.47
C GLN A 76 -33.63 17.30 -2.29
#